data_AF-A0A944XPE2-F1
#
_entry.id   AF-A0A944XPE2-F1
#
_cell.length_a   1.000
_cell.length_b   1.000
_cell.length_c   1.000
_cell.angle_alpha   90.00
_cell.angle_beta   90.00
_cell.angle_gamma   90.00
#
_symmetry.space_group_name_H-M   'P 1'
#
loop_
_entity.id
_entity.type
_entity.pdbx_description
1 polymer ?
#
loop_
_entity_poly.entity_id
_entity_poly.type
_entity_poly.pdbx_seq_one_letter_code
_entity_poly.pdbx_strand_id
1 'polypeptide(L)'
;GVTETELVSDLQFLHRLWSKLLDRKATLKTGNTLYEDLPLALRSLRDLFSPEVEKIRIDSKETYDKALKFAEGFMPECASRIEHYKEGAPLFDLFSVEEEIQKALERKVPLKSGGYLIFDQTEAMTTVDVNTGGFVGHKNLEETIFKTNLEAAKAIARQLRVRNLGGIIILDFIDMDELDHRDQVLQTLEKAMLPDRARHNLCGVSELGLVEMTRKRSRESLEHVLCEPCPACDGKGYAKSIETVCYEIFREILREAKQYETSRFLVLASQDVIDRLNDEDSTYVAELEQFIGRPIAFQPEFQYGREQFNVVLM
;
A
#
# COMPACT_ATOMS: atom_id res chain seq x y z
N GLY A 1 -16.86 -5.69 -20.20
CA GLY A 1 -16.57 -4.52 -19.34
C GLY A 1 -17.46 -4.50 -18.12
N VAL A 2 -18.78 -4.55 -18.32
CA VAL A 2 -19.82 -4.75 -17.30
C VAL A 2 -20.86 -5.69 -17.91
N THR A 3 -21.48 -6.56 -17.13
CA THR A 3 -22.49 -7.52 -17.63
C THR A 3 -23.83 -6.82 -17.89
N GLU A 4 -24.66 -7.41 -18.76
CA GLU A 4 -26.01 -6.88 -19.03
C GLU A 4 -26.87 -6.84 -17.76
N THR A 5 -26.75 -7.86 -16.91
CA THR A 5 -27.45 -7.96 -15.62
C THR A 5 -27.08 -6.84 -14.67
N GLU A 6 -25.80 -6.47 -14.58
CA GLU A 6 -25.34 -5.34 -13.78
C GLU A 6 -25.89 -4.00 -14.31
N LEU A 7 -25.90 -3.80 -15.63
CA LEU A 7 -26.48 -2.59 -16.24
C LEU A 7 -27.98 -2.47 -15.98
N VAL A 8 -28.71 -3.58 -16.08
CA VAL A 8 -30.16 -3.61 -15.79
C VAL A 8 -30.42 -3.29 -14.32
N SER A 9 -29.63 -3.85 -13.40
CA SER A 9 -29.75 -3.57 -11.96
C SER A 9 -29.51 -2.10 -11.64
N ASP A 10 -28.47 -1.49 -12.22
CA ASP A 10 -28.15 -0.07 -12.01
C ASP A 10 -29.25 0.85 -12.59
N LEU A 11 -29.76 0.54 -13.79
CA LEU A 11 -30.88 1.26 -14.39
C LEU A 11 -32.14 1.20 -13.52
N GLN A 12 -32.47 0.01 -12.97
CA GLN A 12 -33.61 -0.16 -12.07
C GLN A 12 -33.43 0.65 -10.77
N PHE A 13 -32.22 0.65 -10.21
CA PHE A 13 -31.88 1.47 -9.05
C PHE A 13 -32.12 2.96 -9.33
N LEU A 14 -31.59 3.47 -10.45
CA LEU A 14 -31.73 4.88 -10.85
C LEU A 14 -33.19 5.28 -11.09
N HIS A 15 -33.99 4.42 -11.73
CA HIS A 15 -35.42 4.66 -11.90
C HIS A 15 -36.17 4.76 -10.56
N ARG A 16 -35.90 3.84 -9.62
CA ARG A 16 -36.53 3.87 -8.29
C ARG A 16 -36.11 5.12 -7.49
N LEU A 17 -34.83 5.49 -7.57
CA LEU A 17 -34.32 6.72 -6.98
C LEU A 17 -35.03 7.95 -7.53
N TRP A 18 -35.11 8.05 -8.86
CA TRP A 18 -35.76 9.18 -9.52
C TRP A 18 -37.22 9.31 -9.13
N SER A 19 -38.00 8.23 -9.17
CA SER A 19 -39.41 8.25 -8.78
C SER A 19 -39.61 8.73 -7.34
N LYS A 20 -38.82 8.21 -6.39
CA LYS A 20 -38.89 8.64 -4.98
C LYS A 20 -38.49 10.10 -4.78
N LEU A 21 -37.54 10.61 -5.58
CA LEU A 21 -37.16 12.02 -5.54
C LEU A 21 -38.29 12.92 -6.05
N LEU A 22 -39.04 12.51 -7.07
CA LEU A 22 -40.23 13.24 -7.54
C LEU A 22 -41.33 13.28 -6.47
N ASP A 23 -41.63 12.15 -5.84
CA ASP A 23 -42.63 12.06 -4.77
C ASP A 23 -42.23 12.93 -3.55
N ARG A 24 -40.95 12.87 -3.17
CA ARG A 24 -40.41 13.68 -2.08
C ARG A 24 -40.45 15.16 -2.46
N LYS A 25 -40.06 15.54 -3.68
CA LYS A 25 -40.11 16.92 -4.16
C LYS A 25 -41.52 17.52 -4.06
N ALA A 26 -42.57 16.73 -4.30
CA ALA A 26 -43.94 17.20 -4.21
C ALA A 26 -44.38 17.56 -2.77
N THR A 27 -43.75 16.98 -1.75
CA THR A 27 -44.13 17.13 -0.34
C THR A 27 -43.10 17.90 0.50
N LEU A 28 -41.87 18.04 0.00
CA LEU A 28 -40.76 18.67 0.70
C LEU A 28 -40.92 20.19 0.72
N LYS A 29 -40.82 20.79 1.91
CA LYS A 29 -40.78 22.26 2.05
C LYS A 29 -39.45 22.80 1.53
N THR A 30 -39.50 23.96 0.87
CA THR A 30 -38.32 24.71 0.42
C THR A 30 -37.30 24.89 1.54
N GLY A 31 -36.01 24.70 1.24
CA GLY A 31 -34.91 24.80 2.20
C GLY A 31 -34.49 23.49 2.87
N ASN A 32 -35.15 22.36 2.58
CA ASN A 32 -34.76 21.04 3.07
C ASN A 32 -34.00 20.24 2.00
N THR A 33 -33.12 19.33 2.44
CA THR A 33 -32.36 18.44 1.55
C THR A 33 -33.27 17.44 0.84
N LEU A 34 -33.30 17.50 -0.50
CA LEU A 34 -34.06 16.58 -1.35
C LEU A 34 -33.35 15.24 -1.52
N TYR A 35 -32.05 15.31 -1.78
CA TYR A 35 -31.14 14.17 -1.95
C TYR A 35 -29.83 14.46 -1.25
N GLU A 36 -29.30 13.45 -0.58
CA GLU A 36 -27.98 13.46 0.03
C GLU A 36 -27.23 12.26 -0.54
N ASP A 37 -25.94 12.43 -0.78
CA ASP A 37 -25.13 11.32 -1.27
C ASP A 37 -25.08 10.17 -0.28
N LEU A 38 -25.04 8.96 -0.82
CA LEU A 38 -25.06 7.76 0.00
C LEU A 38 -23.84 7.73 0.95
N PRO A 39 -24.06 7.57 2.27
CA PRO A 39 -23.01 7.23 3.22
C PRO A 39 -22.29 5.96 2.79
N LEU A 40 -21.04 5.79 3.25
CA LEU A 40 -20.17 4.69 2.82
C LEU A 40 -20.85 3.32 2.87
N ALA A 41 -21.52 2.97 3.97
CA ALA A 41 -22.19 1.68 4.10
C ALA A 41 -23.25 1.43 3.00
N LEU A 42 -24.10 2.43 2.72
CA LEU A 42 -25.15 2.31 1.69
C LEU A 42 -24.56 2.33 0.28
N ARG A 43 -23.51 3.11 0.07
CA ARG A 43 -22.75 3.12 -1.18
C ARG A 43 -22.10 1.76 -1.44
N SER A 44 -21.49 1.16 -0.42
CA SER A 44 -20.92 -0.19 -0.49
C SER A 44 -21.98 -1.25 -0.80
N LEU A 45 -23.20 -1.14 -0.25
CA LEU A 45 -24.29 -2.04 -0.64
C LEU A 45 -24.66 -1.90 -2.12
N ARG A 46 -24.86 -0.67 -2.61
CA ARG A 46 -25.18 -0.41 -4.01
C ARG A 46 -24.08 -0.90 -4.95
N ASP A 47 -22.84 -0.55 -4.63
CA ASP A 47 -21.72 -0.81 -5.51
C ASP A 47 -21.33 -2.28 -5.44
N LEU A 48 -21.16 -2.87 -4.24
CA LEU A 48 -20.56 -4.19 -4.03
C LEU A 48 -21.53 -5.37 -4.12
N PHE A 49 -22.83 -5.16 -3.92
CA PHE A 49 -23.79 -6.26 -3.97
C PHE A 49 -23.80 -6.95 -5.34
N SER A 50 -23.78 -8.28 -5.31
CA SER A 50 -24.02 -9.13 -6.47
C SER A 50 -24.93 -10.30 -6.06
N PRO A 51 -25.62 -10.94 -7.02
CA PRO A 51 -26.45 -12.12 -6.73
C PRO A 51 -25.68 -13.29 -6.10
N GLU A 52 -24.36 -13.30 -6.14
CA GLU A 52 -23.49 -14.31 -5.51
C GLU A 52 -23.28 -14.08 -4.00
N VAL A 53 -23.55 -12.87 -3.49
CA VAL A 53 -23.33 -12.53 -2.08
C VAL A 53 -24.34 -13.25 -1.19
N GLU A 54 -23.94 -14.28 -0.46
CA GLU A 54 -24.88 -15.06 0.37
C GLU A 54 -25.49 -14.25 1.50
N LYS A 55 -24.67 -13.45 2.21
CA LYS A 55 -25.07 -12.70 3.41
C LYS A 55 -24.31 -11.39 3.53
N ILE A 56 -24.98 -10.38 4.08
CA ILE A 56 -24.39 -9.08 4.44
C ILE A 56 -24.59 -8.88 5.94
N ARG A 57 -23.50 -9.01 6.70
CA ARG A 57 -23.51 -8.89 8.16
C ARG A 57 -23.14 -7.47 8.58
N ILE A 58 -23.96 -6.87 9.43
CA ILE A 58 -23.73 -5.53 9.98
C ILE A 58 -23.82 -5.61 11.50
N ASP A 59 -22.76 -5.21 12.20
CA ASP A 59 -22.62 -5.24 13.67
C ASP A 59 -23.21 -4.00 14.37
N SER A 60 -23.33 -2.88 13.67
CA SER A 60 -24.01 -1.68 14.17
C SER A 60 -25.51 -1.74 13.89
N LYS A 61 -26.32 -1.68 14.96
CA LYS A 61 -27.79 -1.65 14.87
C LYS A 61 -28.30 -0.47 14.05
N GLU A 62 -27.73 0.71 14.25
CA GLU A 62 -28.10 1.92 13.52
C GLU A 62 -27.82 1.77 12.01
N THR A 63 -26.64 1.27 11.66
CA THR A 63 -26.26 1.04 10.27
C THR A 63 -27.12 -0.05 9.63
N TYR A 64 -27.44 -1.12 10.37
CA TYR A 64 -28.33 -2.19 9.92
C TYR A 64 -29.72 -1.66 9.58
N ASP A 65 -30.33 -0.86 10.45
CA ASP A 65 -31.67 -0.32 10.22
C ASP A 65 -31.70 0.63 9.01
N LYS A 66 -30.66 1.46 8.84
CA LYS A 66 -30.50 2.31 7.65
C LYS A 66 -30.30 1.48 6.37
N ALA A 67 -29.46 0.44 6.43
CA ALA A 67 -29.16 -0.45 5.32
C ALA A 67 -30.39 -1.23 4.86
N LEU A 68 -31.14 -1.82 5.79
CA LEU A 68 -32.34 -2.58 5.49
C LEU A 68 -33.40 -1.69 4.84
N LYS A 69 -33.70 -0.53 5.43
CA LYS A 69 -34.66 0.44 4.87
C LYS A 69 -34.26 0.93 3.47
N PHE A 70 -32.96 1.13 3.25
CA PHE A 70 -32.44 1.48 1.93
C PHE A 70 -32.64 0.32 0.93
N ALA A 71 -32.24 -0.90 1.30
CA ALA A 71 -32.35 -2.07 0.43
C ALA A 71 -33.82 -2.40 0.09
N GLU A 72 -34.75 -2.40 1.04
CA GLU A 72 -36.19 -2.59 0.77
C GLU A 72 -36.72 -1.56 -0.22
N GLY A 73 -36.19 -0.35 -0.15
CA GLY A 73 -36.63 0.76 -0.97
C GLY A 73 -36.07 0.79 -2.39
N PHE A 74 -34.87 0.24 -2.62
CA PHE A 74 -34.12 0.41 -3.87
C PHE A 74 -33.58 -0.90 -4.44
N MET A 75 -33.24 -1.87 -3.59
CA MET A 75 -32.59 -3.15 -3.93
C MET A 75 -33.21 -4.33 -3.15
N PRO A 76 -34.48 -4.73 -3.42
CA PRO A 76 -35.18 -5.74 -2.61
C PRO A 76 -34.47 -7.09 -2.52
N GLU A 77 -33.76 -7.50 -3.57
CA GLU A 77 -32.96 -8.74 -3.58
C GLU A 77 -31.81 -8.72 -2.57
N CYS A 78 -31.28 -7.54 -2.26
CA CYS A 78 -30.25 -7.33 -1.26
C CYS A 78 -30.85 -7.36 0.16
N ALA A 79 -32.07 -6.84 0.34
CA ALA A 79 -32.72 -6.70 1.65
C ALA A 79 -32.86 -8.04 2.39
N SER A 80 -33.19 -9.13 1.66
CA SER A 80 -33.35 -10.47 2.24
C SER A 80 -32.06 -11.10 2.75
N ARG A 81 -30.90 -10.53 2.38
CA ARG A 81 -29.56 -11.04 2.74
C ARG A 81 -28.88 -10.21 3.82
N ILE A 82 -29.50 -9.11 4.26
CA ILE A 82 -28.96 -8.24 5.31
C ILE A 82 -29.33 -8.81 6.68
N GLU A 83 -28.30 -9.11 7.48
CA GLU A 83 -28.44 -9.68 8.82
C GLU A 83 -27.74 -8.78 9.85
N HIS A 84 -28.42 -8.53 10.97
CA HIS A 84 -27.81 -7.82 12.10
C HIS A 84 -26.98 -8.81 12.91
N TYR A 85 -25.67 -8.61 12.91
CA TYR A 85 -24.74 -9.40 13.68
C TYR A 85 -24.75 -8.91 15.14
N LYS A 86 -25.11 -9.80 16.07
CA LYS A 86 -25.28 -9.48 17.50
C LYS A 86 -24.30 -10.21 18.41
N GLU A 87 -23.43 -11.03 17.85
CA GLU A 87 -22.51 -11.82 18.67
C GLU A 87 -21.38 -10.94 19.21
N GLY A 88 -20.67 -11.43 20.23
CA GLY A 88 -19.68 -10.62 20.95
C GLY A 88 -18.31 -10.52 20.28
N ALA A 89 -17.98 -11.38 19.32
CA ALA A 89 -16.69 -11.36 18.63
C ALA A 89 -16.73 -10.32 17.48
N PRO A 90 -15.72 -9.44 17.31
CA PRO A 90 -15.70 -8.50 16.19
C PRO A 90 -15.73 -9.22 14.83
N LEU A 91 -16.50 -8.68 13.87
CA LEU A 91 -16.69 -9.30 12.55
C LEU A 91 -15.37 -9.50 11.81
N PHE A 92 -14.47 -8.52 11.85
CA PHE A 92 -13.20 -8.59 11.12
C PHE A 92 -12.27 -9.66 11.70
N ASP A 93 -12.27 -9.84 13.01
CA ASP A 93 -11.51 -10.91 13.67
C ASP A 93 -12.09 -12.29 13.32
N LEU A 94 -13.42 -12.44 13.39
CA LEU A 94 -14.11 -13.70 13.09
C LEU A 94 -13.81 -14.22 11.67
N PHE A 95 -13.65 -13.31 10.71
CA PHE A 95 -13.35 -13.64 9.31
C PHE A 95 -11.90 -13.38 8.89
N SER A 96 -11.00 -13.14 9.85
CA SER A 96 -9.57 -12.86 9.64
C SER A 96 -9.29 -11.71 8.65
N VAL A 97 -10.20 -10.74 8.56
CA VAL A 97 -10.05 -9.57 7.69
C VAL A 97 -8.91 -8.68 8.19
N GLU A 98 -8.78 -8.52 9.50
CA GLU A 98 -7.71 -7.73 10.13
C GLU A 98 -6.32 -8.28 9.76
N GLU A 99 -6.16 -9.61 9.81
CA GLU A 99 -4.91 -10.26 9.40
C GLU A 99 -4.61 -10.04 7.91
N GLU A 100 -5.62 -10.08 7.05
CA GLU A 100 -5.43 -9.85 5.61
C GLU A 100 -5.14 -8.38 5.29
N ILE A 101 -5.68 -7.43 6.05
CA ILE A 101 -5.30 -6.02 5.95
C ILE A 101 -3.82 -5.85 6.31
N GLN A 102 -3.39 -6.43 7.44
CA GLN A 102 -1.99 -6.35 7.86
C GLN A 102 -1.05 -6.98 6.81
N LYS A 103 -1.37 -8.17 6.30
CA LYS A 103 -0.60 -8.81 5.21
C LYS A 103 -0.60 -8.00 3.91
N ALA A 104 -1.66 -7.23 3.65
CA ALA A 104 -1.73 -6.35 2.48
C ALA A 104 -0.85 -5.10 2.62
N LEU A 105 -0.51 -4.69 3.84
CA LEU A 105 0.44 -3.60 4.10
C LEU A 105 1.90 -4.08 4.05
N GLU A 106 2.15 -5.38 4.17
CA GLU A 106 3.52 -5.90 4.08
C GLU A 106 4.09 -5.79 2.66
N ARG A 107 5.37 -5.42 2.57
CA ARG A 107 6.12 -5.42 1.30
C ARG A 107 6.23 -6.81 0.69
N LYS A 108 6.35 -7.84 1.53
CA LYS A 108 6.55 -9.24 1.15
C LYS A 108 5.28 -10.05 1.37
N VAL A 109 4.82 -10.78 0.34
CA VAL A 109 3.64 -11.65 0.44
C VAL A 109 4.04 -13.10 0.22
N PRO A 110 3.92 -13.99 1.21
CA PRO A 110 4.25 -15.40 1.04
C PRO A 110 3.27 -16.11 0.10
N LEU A 111 3.80 -17.05 -0.69
CA LEU A 111 3.05 -18.00 -1.50
C LEU A 111 2.98 -19.35 -0.75
N LYS A 112 1.91 -20.12 -0.98
CA LYS A 112 1.67 -21.45 -0.40
C LYS A 112 2.79 -22.43 -0.74
N SER A 113 3.39 -22.29 -1.92
CA SER A 113 4.49 -23.16 -2.36
C SER A 113 5.86 -22.82 -1.74
N GLY A 114 5.93 -21.83 -0.83
CA GLY A 114 7.18 -21.42 -0.17
C GLY A 114 7.93 -20.27 -0.86
N GLY A 115 7.49 -19.88 -2.06
CA GLY A 115 7.90 -18.64 -2.71
C GLY A 115 7.28 -17.40 -2.05
N TYR A 116 7.58 -16.23 -2.59
CA TYR A 116 6.99 -14.97 -2.13
C TYR A 116 7.00 -13.91 -3.23
N LEU A 117 6.12 -12.92 -3.08
CA LEU A 117 6.05 -11.73 -3.91
C LEU A 117 6.65 -10.55 -3.16
N ILE A 118 7.30 -9.65 -3.87
CA ILE A 118 7.73 -8.35 -3.36
C ILE A 118 6.98 -7.26 -4.12
N PHE A 119 6.26 -6.40 -3.41
CA PHE A 119 5.56 -5.26 -3.98
C PHE A 119 6.32 -3.98 -3.65
N ASP A 120 6.75 -3.26 -4.68
CA ASP A 120 7.38 -1.95 -4.53
C ASP A 120 6.56 -0.89 -5.27
N GLN A 121 6.05 0.08 -4.52
CA GLN A 121 5.32 1.21 -5.07
C GLN A 121 6.26 2.41 -5.19
N THR A 122 6.42 2.90 -6.42
CA THR A 122 7.09 4.17 -6.71
C THR A 122 6.05 5.25 -7.00
N GLU A 123 6.50 6.49 -7.23
CA GLU A 123 5.64 7.60 -7.63
C GLU A 123 4.86 7.29 -8.92
N ALA A 124 5.55 6.73 -9.92
CA ALA A 124 5.00 6.54 -11.27
C ALA A 124 4.34 5.17 -11.47
N MET A 125 4.89 4.11 -10.87
CA MET A 125 4.49 2.73 -11.15
C MET A 125 4.66 1.81 -9.93
N THR A 126 4.04 0.64 -10.01
CA THR A 126 4.23 -0.45 -9.06
C THR A 126 4.96 -1.61 -9.72
N THR A 127 6.02 -2.11 -9.10
CA THR A 127 6.74 -3.31 -9.53
C THR A 127 6.39 -4.46 -8.60
N VAL A 128 6.20 -5.65 -9.17
CA VAL A 128 5.95 -6.88 -8.41
C VAL A 128 6.92 -7.95 -8.85
N ASP A 129 7.76 -8.40 -7.93
CA ASP A 129 8.81 -9.39 -8.17
C ASP A 129 8.42 -10.75 -7.57
N VAL A 130 8.64 -11.83 -8.32
CA VAL A 130 8.28 -13.20 -7.93
C VAL A 130 9.53 -14.00 -7.56
N ASN A 131 9.56 -14.53 -6.34
CA ASN A 131 10.68 -15.34 -5.87
C ASN A 131 10.22 -16.76 -5.51
N THR A 132 11.02 -17.77 -5.87
CA THR A 132 10.81 -19.18 -5.49
C THR A 132 11.15 -19.47 -4.02
N GLY A 133 11.90 -18.58 -3.35
CA GLY A 133 12.37 -18.78 -1.99
C GLY A 133 13.38 -19.94 -1.88
N GLY A 134 13.46 -20.56 -0.70
CA GLY A 134 14.38 -21.68 -0.46
C GLY A 134 13.86 -23.05 -0.93
N PHE A 135 12.65 -23.11 -1.50
CA PHE A 135 12.00 -24.35 -1.88
C PHE A 135 12.31 -24.70 -3.34
N VAL A 136 13.53 -25.19 -3.58
CA VAL A 136 13.92 -25.74 -4.88
C VAL A 136 13.86 -27.26 -4.79
N GLY A 137 12.76 -27.85 -5.24
CA GLY A 137 12.61 -29.31 -5.24
C GLY A 137 13.73 -29.96 -6.06
N HIS A 138 14.39 -30.99 -5.49
CA HIS A 138 15.59 -31.62 -6.05
C HIS A 138 15.45 -32.28 -7.43
N LYS A 139 14.26 -32.29 -8.06
CA LYS A 139 14.01 -33.11 -9.25
C LYS A 139 13.33 -32.45 -10.46
N ASN A 140 12.80 -31.22 -10.40
CA ASN A 140 12.38 -30.46 -11.59
C ASN A 140 12.26 -28.96 -11.25
N LEU A 141 13.33 -28.21 -11.52
CA LEU A 141 13.39 -26.75 -11.30
C LEU A 141 12.34 -26.02 -12.15
N GLU A 142 12.24 -26.37 -13.43
CA GLU A 142 11.35 -25.72 -14.39
C GLU A 142 9.87 -25.85 -14.00
N GLU A 143 9.41 -27.05 -13.64
CA GLU A 143 8.04 -27.23 -13.15
C GLU A 143 7.76 -26.44 -11.86
N THR A 144 8.75 -26.32 -10.99
CA THR A 144 8.62 -25.57 -9.73
C THR A 144 8.46 -24.08 -10.01
N ILE A 145 9.25 -23.55 -10.94
CA ILE A 145 9.15 -22.17 -11.43
C ILE A 145 7.77 -21.93 -12.04
N PHE A 146 7.33 -22.79 -12.96
CA PHE A 146 6.04 -22.65 -13.61
C PHE A 146 4.88 -22.65 -12.60
N LYS A 147 4.86 -23.60 -11.65
CA LYS A 147 3.85 -23.66 -10.58
C LYS A 147 3.88 -22.42 -9.69
N THR A 148 5.07 -21.92 -9.37
CA THR A 148 5.23 -20.69 -8.58
C THR A 148 4.67 -19.48 -9.30
N ASN A 149 4.96 -19.32 -10.60
CA ASN A 149 4.42 -18.22 -11.42
C ASN A 149 2.89 -18.30 -11.58
N LEU A 150 2.31 -19.49 -11.74
CA LEU A 150 0.85 -19.67 -11.76
C LEU A 150 0.19 -19.27 -10.44
N GLU A 151 0.84 -19.59 -9.32
CA GLU A 151 0.39 -19.17 -8.00
C GLU A 151 0.52 -17.66 -7.82
N ALA A 152 1.66 -17.11 -8.20
CA ALA A 152 1.95 -15.69 -8.20
C ALA A 152 0.91 -14.91 -8.99
N ALA A 153 0.56 -15.32 -10.21
CA ALA A 153 -0.46 -14.65 -11.04
C ALA A 153 -1.80 -14.48 -10.30
N LYS A 154 -2.25 -15.51 -9.57
CA LYS A 154 -3.49 -15.45 -8.78
C LYS A 154 -3.35 -14.56 -7.56
N ALA A 155 -2.22 -14.65 -6.87
CA ALA A 155 -1.93 -13.84 -5.69
C ALA A 155 -1.78 -12.35 -6.03
N ILE A 156 -1.08 -12.02 -7.12
CA ILE A 156 -0.93 -10.67 -7.67
C ILE A 156 -2.31 -10.07 -7.94
N ALA A 157 -3.17 -10.75 -8.71
CA ALA A 157 -4.49 -10.24 -9.03
C ALA A 157 -5.33 -9.95 -7.77
N ARG A 158 -5.24 -10.80 -6.74
CA ARG A 158 -5.87 -10.57 -5.44
C ARG A 158 -5.29 -9.35 -4.73
N GLN A 159 -3.96 -9.26 -4.63
CA GLN A 159 -3.26 -8.17 -3.93
C GLN A 159 -3.49 -6.82 -4.59
N LEU A 160 -3.51 -6.73 -5.93
CA LEU A 160 -3.85 -5.50 -6.65
C LEU A 160 -5.23 -4.95 -6.25
N ARG A 161 -6.21 -5.85 -6.03
CA ARG A 161 -7.55 -5.46 -5.55
C ARG A 161 -7.55 -5.05 -4.09
N VAL A 162 -6.97 -5.87 -3.20
CA VAL A 162 -6.98 -5.62 -1.75
C VAL A 162 -6.20 -4.35 -1.41
N ARG A 163 -5.03 -4.15 -2.02
CA ARG A 163 -4.20 -2.95 -1.85
C ARG A 163 -4.69 -1.75 -2.66
N ASN A 164 -5.67 -1.95 -3.54
CA ASN A 164 -6.16 -0.97 -4.50
C ASN A 164 -5.03 -0.29 -5.31
N LEU A 165 -4.08 -1.09 -5.80
CA LEU A 165 -2.95 -0.59 -6.59
C LEU A 165 -3.41 -0.25 -8.01
N GLY A 166 -2.93 0.86 -8.56
CA GLY A 166 -3.29 1.30 -9.90
C GLY A 166 -2.25 2.19 -10.53
N GLY A 167 -2.44 2.50 -11.81
CA GLY A 167 -1.44 3.11 -12.68
C GLY A 167 -0.77 2.04 -13.54
N ILE A 168 0.50 2.25 -13.84
CA ILE A 168 1.35 1.27 -14.52
C ILE A 168 1.82 0.26 -13.48
N ILE A 169 1.68 -1.02 -13.80
CA ILE A 169 2.12 -2.13 -12.97
C ILE A 169 3.01 -3.02 -13.85
N ILE A 170 4.21 -3.32 -13.35
CA ILE A 170 5.20 -4.16 -13.99
C ILE A 170 5.36 -5.42 -13.15
N LEU A 171 5.20 -6.58 -13.75
CA LEU A 171 5.32 -7.87 -13.06
C LEU A 171 6.55 -8.60 -13.59
N ASP A 172 7.48 -8.89 -12.70
CA ASP A 172 8.69 -9.65 -12.95
C ASP A 172 8.47 -11.10 -12.51
N PHE A 173 8.00 -11.93 -13.44
CA PHE A 173 7.86 -13.36 -13.22
C PHE A 173 9.21 -14.03 -13.42
N ILE A 174 9.44 -15.14 -12.70
CA ILE A 174 10.66 -15.92 -12.85
C ILE A 174 10.76 -16.44 -14.30
N ASP A 175 11.94 -16.32 -14.89
CA ASP A 175 12.21 -16.78 -16.26
C ASP A 175 11.78 -18.24 -16.48
N MET A 176 11.07 -18.47 -17.60
CA MET A 176 10.62 -19.79 -18.05
C MET A 176 11.14 -20.05 -19.46
N ASP A 177 11.71 -21.22 -19.71
CA ASP A 177 12.27 -21.57 -21.04
C ASP A 177 11.16 -21.88 -22.06
N GLU A 178 10.13 -22.62 -21.64
CA GLU A 178 9.00 -22.97 -22.50
C GLU A 178 8.02 -21.80 -22.70
N LEU A 179 7.72 -21.51 -23.97
CA LEU A 179 6.73 -20.48 -24.36
C LEU A 179 5.32 -20.84 -23.86
N ASP A 180 4.95 -22.12 -23.91
CA ASP A 180 3.64 -22.61 -23.44
C ASP A 180 3.43 -22.33 -21.94
N HIS A 181 4.49 -22.36 -21.13
CA HIS A 181 4.44 -21.98 -19.72
C HIS A 181 4.18 -20.48 -19.54
N ARG A 182 4.85 -19.62 -20.33
CA ARG A 182 4.65 -18.16 -20.31
C ARG A 182 3.20 -17.81 -20.65
N ASP A 183 2.65 -18.40 -21.72
CA ASP A 183 1.28 -18.14 -22.16
C ASP A 183 0.25 -18.58 -21.11
N GLN A 184 0.46 -19.72 -20.46
CA GLN A 184 -0.43 -20.20 -19.40
C GLN A 184 -0.41 -19.29 -18.15
N VAL A 185 0.74 -18.72 -17.80
CA VAL A 185 0.84 -17.75 -16.69
C VAL A 185 0.06 -16.48 -17.03
N LEU A 186 0.20 -15.95 -18.24
CA LEU A 186 -0.54 -14.77 -18.71
C LEU A 186 -2.05 -15.01 -18.72
N GLN A 187 -2.49 -16.14 -19.28
CA GLN A 187 -3.92 -16.51 -19.27
C GLN A 187 -4.46 -16.68 -17.84
N THR A 188 -3.64 -17.18 -16.92
CA THR A 188 -4.01 -17.32 -15.51
C THR A 188 -4.16 -15.96 -14.85
N LEU A 189 -3.25 -15.01 -15.13
CA LEU A 189 -3.35 -13.64 -14.66
C LEU A 189 -4.61 -12.95 -15.21
N GLU A 190 -4.87 -13.07 -16.51
CA GLU A 190 -6.06 -12.51 -17.16
C GLU A 190 -7.35 -13.04 -16.51
N LYS A 191 -7.46 -14.37 -16.34
CA LYS A 191 -8.61 -15.00 -15.66
C LYS A 191 -8.75 -14.53 -14.21
N ALA A 192 -7.65 -14.37 -13.48
CA ALA A 192 -7.67 -13.94 -12.09
C ALA A 192 -8.03 -12.45 -11.91
N MET A 193 -7.86 -11.65 -12.97
CA MET A 193 -8.22 -10.24 -13.03
C MET A 193 -9.69 -10.01 -13.46
N LEU A 194 -10.38 -11.00 -14.05
CA LEU A 194 -11.80 -10.87 -14.45
C LEU A 194 -12.74 -10.35 -13.34
N PRO A 195 -12.61 -10.76 -12.06
CA PRO A 195 -13.47 -10.24 -10.99
C PRO A 195 -13.14 -8.79 -10.59
N ASP A 196 -12.06 -8.21 -11.12
CA ASP A 196 -11.68 -6.84 -10.81
C ASP A 196 -12.56 -5.83 -11.55
N ARG A 197 -13.17 -4.95 -10.77
CA ARG A 197 -14.07 -3.90 -11.27
C ARG A 197 -13.31 -2.69 -11.79
N ALA A 198 -12.06 -2.50 -11.37
CA ALA A 198 -11.22 -1.48 -11.96
C ALA A 198 -10.87 -1.88 -13.40
N ARG A 199 -11.09 -0.96 -14.34
CA ARG A 199 -10.65 -1.16 -15.73
C ARG A 199 -9.15 -1.41 -15.73
N HIS A 200 -8.76 -2.51 -16.34
CA HIS A 200 -7.37 -2.91 -16.48
C HIS A 200 -7.11 -3.37 -17.91
N ASN A 201 -5.85 -3.31 -18.31
CA ASN A 201 -5.38 -3.81 -19.59
C ASN A 201 -4.04 -4.51 -19.39
N LEU A 202 -3.94 -5.77 -19.83
CA LEU A 202 -2.68 -6.49 -19.91
C LEU A 202 -2.05 -6.16 -21.26
N CYS A 203 -0.89 -5.49 -21.25
CA CYS A 203 -0.21 -5.05 -22.47
C CYS A 203 0.61 -6.17 -23.12
N GLY A 204 0.97 -7.21 -22.36
CA GLY A 204 1.75 -8.35 -22.81
C GLY A 204 3.11 -8.46 -22.11
N VAL A 205 4.02 -9.24 -22.70
CA VAL A 205 5.41 -9.39 -22.23
C VAL A 205 6.31 -8.45 -23.02
N SER A 206 7.13 -7.67 -22.32
CA SER A 206 8.15 -6.79 -22.88
C SER A 206 9.34 -7.59 -23.45
N GLU A 207 10.22 -6.92 -24.20
CA GLU A 207 11.48 -7.53 -24.67
C GLU A 207 12.41 -7.96 -23.51
N LEU A 208 12.23 -7.38 -22.33
CA LEU A 208 12.98 -7.70 -21.12
C LEU A 208 12.38 -8.88 -20.33
N GLY A 209 11.29 -9.49 -20.81
CA GLY A 209 10.60 -10.59 -20.10
C GLY A 209 9.59 -10.14 -19.05
N LEU A 210 9.46 -8.83 -18.81
CA LEU A 210 8.52 -8.26 -17.85
C LEU A 210 7.10 -8.22 -18.40
N VAL A 211 6.10 -8.53 -17.58
CA VAL A 211 4.69 -8.39 -17.96
C VAL A 211 4.20 -7.00 -17.58
N GLU A 212 3.68 -6.27 -18.56
CA GLU A 212 3.20 -4.91 -18.39
C GLU A 212 1.68 -4.87 -18.31
N MET A 213 1.14 -4.11 -17.35
CA MET A 213 -0.29 -3.86 -17.28
C MET A 213 -0.62 -2.47 -16.79
N THR A 214 -1.82 -2.03 -17.11
CA THR A 214 -2.41 -0.81 -16.55
C THR A 214 -3.66 -1.15 -15.77
N ARG A 215 -3.88 -0.46 -14.65
CA ARG A 215 -5.11 -0.56 -13.85
C ARG A 215 -5.56 0.83 -13.44
N LYS A 216 -6.80 1.20 -13.74
CA LYS A 216 -7.33 2.55 -13.46
C LYS A 216 -7.27 2.87 -11.96
N ARG A 217 -6.62 3.97 -11.59
CA ARG A 217 -6.68 4.54 -10.24
C ARG A 217 -8.07 5.12 -9.98
N SER A 218 -8.86 4.47 -9.13
CA SER A 218 -10.20 4.92 -8.73
C SER A 218 -10.18 5.68 -7.40
N ARG A 219 -9.26 5.29 -6.50
CA ARG A 219 -9.04 5.83 -5.15
C ARG A 219 -7.56 5.65 -4.79
N GLU A 220 -7.13 6.23 -3.68
CA GLU A 220 -5.81 6.01 -3.09
C GLU A 220 -5.59 4.52 -2.75
N SER A 221 -4.33 4.08 -2.74
CA SER A 221 -3.98 2.71 -2.35
C SER A 221 -4.19 2.53 -0.84
N LEU A 222 -4.32 1.28 -0.41
CA LEU A 222 -4.55 0.94 1.00
C LEU A 222 -3.47 1.54 1.92
N GLU A 223 -2.21 1.48 1.49
CA GLU A 223 -1.07 2.04 2.23
C GLU A 223 -1.20 3.57 2.39
N HIS A 224 -1.56 4.30 1.33
CA HIS A 224 -1.72 5.76 1.41
C HIS A 224 -2.87 6.19 2.32
N VAL A 225 -3.89 5.33 2.48
CA VAL A 225 -5.06 5.62 3.33
C VAL A 225 -4.78 5.29 4.80
N LEU A 226 -3.97 4.26 5.08
CA LEU A 226 -3.76 3.73 6.43
C LEU A 226 -2.41 4.11 7.05
N CYS A 227 -1.44 4.53 6.24
CA CYS A 227 -0.07 4.82 6.68
C CYS A 227 0.32 6.27 6.37
N GLU A 228 1.28 6.78 7.13
CA GLU A 228 1.96 8.04 6.87
C GLU A 228 3.44 7.79 6.56
N PRO A 229 4.12 8.68 5.81
CA PRO A 229 5.54 8.56 5.56
C PRO A 229 6.34 8.42 6.86
N CYS A 230 7.36 7.56 6.86
CA CYS A 230 8.20 7.34 8.03
C CYS A 230 8.88 8.67 8.44
N PRO A 231 8.71 9.17 9.68
CA PRO A 231 9.25 10.46 10.09
C PRO A 231 10.78 10.47 10.15
N ALA A 232 11.43 9.31 10.23
CA ALA A 232 12.88 9.20 10.30
C ALA A 232 13.57 9.32 8.92
N CYS A 233 12.91 8.88 7.85
CA CYS A 233 13.49 8.86 6.50
C CYS A 233 12.65 9.59 5.46
N ASP A 234 11.52 10.19 5.85
CA ASP A 234 10.56 10.86 4.98
C ASP A 234 10.12 9.97 3.80
N GLY A 235 9.87 8.69 4.10
CA GLY A 235 9.47 7.69 3.11
C GLY A 235 10.59 7.17 2.20
N LYS A 236 11.85 7.58 2.35
CA LYS A 236 12.98 7.10 1.51
C LYS A 236 13.25 5.60 1.63
N GLY A 237 12.94 4.98 2.77
CA GLY A 237 13.22 3.57 3.05
C GLY A 237 14.68 3.24 3.38
N TYR A 238 15.56 4.24 3.43
CA TYR A 238 16.95 4.12 3.88
C TYR A 238 17.38 5.38 4.62
N ALA A 239 18.45 5.26 5.41
CA ALA A 239 19.13 6.38 6.06
C ALA A 239 20.63 6.25 5.81
N LYS A 240 21.34 7.38 5.74
CA LYS A 240 22.80 7.46 5.64
C LYS A 240 23.45 6.64 6.76
N SER A 241 24.59 6.02 6.44
CA SER A 241 25.38 5.33 7.46
C SER A 241 25.93 6.35 8.48
N ILE A 242 26.21 5.91 9.71
CA ILE A 242 26.80 6.78 10.75
C ILE A 242 28.11 7.37 10.22
N GLU A 243 28.93 6.52 9.59
CA GLU A 243 30.17 6.93 8.93
C GLU A 243 29.97 8.07 7.92
N THR A 244 28.94 7.98 7.07
CA THR A 244 28.63 9.06 6.11
C THR A 244 28.30 10.36 6.83
N VAL A 245 27.54 10.28 7.93
CA VAL A 245 27.17 11.44 8.75
C VAL A 245 28.42 12.03 9.45
N CYS A 246 29.32 11.20 9.98
CA CYS A 246 30.60 11.65 10.55
C CYS A 246 31.42 12.45 9.52
N TYR A 247 31.54 11.95 8.29
CA TYR A 247 32.26 12.68 7.23
C TYR A 247 31.53 13.96 6.77
N GLU A 248 30.20 14.05 6.90
CA GLU A 248 29.46 15.30 6.69
C GLU A 248 29.77 16.32 7.79
N ILE A 249 29.80 15.88 9.05
CA ILE A 249 30.19 16.71 10.20
C ILE A 249 31.60 17.28 10.00
N PHE A 250 32.59 16.46 9.63
CA PHE A 250 33.95 16.93 9.38
C PHE A 250 34.02 17.98 8.26
N ARG A 251 33.28 17.76 7.17
CA ARG A 251 33.22 18.72 6.06
C ARG A 251 32.56 20.04 6.47
N GLU A 252 31.53 19.99 7.31
CA GLU A 252 30.85 21.17 7.82
C GLU A 252 31.76 21.96 8.77
N ILE A 253 32.45 21.30 9.71
CA ILE A 253 33.44 21.93 10.58
C ILE A 253 34.54 22.62 9.76
N LEU A 254 35.07 21.95 8.72
CA LEU A 254 36.09 22.53 7.83
C LEU A 254 35.58 23.77 7.08
N ARG A 255 34.30 23.78 6.69
CA ARG A 255 33.67 24.92 6.01
C ARG A 255 33.53 26.10 6.97
N GLU A 256 32.95 25.84 8.14
CA GLU A 256 32.71 26.85 9.18
C GLU A 256 34.03 27.42 9.73
N ALA A 257 35.06 26.60 9.92
CA ALA A 257 36.38 27.05 10.38
C ALA A 257 37.09 27.99 9.41
N LYS A 258 36.83 27.88 8.11
CA LYS A 258 37.35 28.81 7.10
C LYS A 258 36.56 30.11 7.03
N GLN A 259 35.27 30.07 7.33
CA GLN A 259 34.37 31.20 7.16
C GLN A 259 34.30 32.11 8.40
N TYR A 260 34.40 31.52 9.59
CA TYR A 260 34.24 32.22 10.85
C TYR A 260 35.44 32.02 11.79
N GLU A 261 35.73 33.06 12.56
CA GLU A 261 36.73 33.03 13.62
C GLU A 261 36.01 32.71 14.95
N THR A 262 36.17 31.47 15.42
CA THR A 262 35.51 30.95 16.62
C THR A 262 36.54 30.34 17.56
N SER A 263 36.24 30.30 18.86
CA SER A 263 37.17 29.75 19.87
C SER A 263 37.11 28.23 19.95
N ARG A 264 35.92 27.66 19.76
CA ARG A 264 35.67 26.20 19.74
C ARG A 264 34.45 25.87 18.89
N PHE A 265 34.32 24.59 18.52
CA PHE A 265 33.13 24.03 17.89
C PHE A 265 32.39 23.12 18.86
N LEU A 266 31.06 23.13 18.82
CA LEU A 266 30.22 22.12 19.48
C LEU A 266 29.39 21.40 18.43
N VAL A 267 29.56 20.08 18.34
CA VAL A 267 28.76 19.22 17.48
C VAL A 267 27.64 18.60 18.31
N LEU A 268 26.40 18.90 17.91
CA LEU A 268 25.19 18.28 18.42
C LEU A 268 24.74 17.21 17.42
N ALA A 269 24.67 15.94 17.83
CA ALA A 269 24.21 14.85 16.98
C ALA A 269 23.58 13.71 17.80
N SER A 270 23.00 12.71 17.13
CA SER A 270 22.49 11.51 17.81
C SER A 270 23.60 10.76 18.57
N GLN A 271 23.25 10.03 19.63
CA GLN A 271 24.19 9.28 20.47
C GLN A 271 25.12 8.38 19.65
N ASP A 272 24.57 7.58 18.71
CA ASP A 272 25.36 6.65 17.89
C ASP A 272 26.44 7.35 17.04
N VAL A 273 26.16 8.58 16.59
CA VAL A 273 27.12 9.40 15.83
C VAL A 273 28.21 9.92 16.75
N ILE A 274 27.85 10.39 17.94
CA ILE A 274 28.82 10.89 18.93
C ILE A 274 29.74 9.77 19.43
N ASP A 275 29.19 8.58 19.71
CA ASP A 275 29.98 7.44 20.15
C ASP A 275 31.01 7.04 19.09
N ARG A 276 30.59 6.96 17.83
CA ARG A 276 31.53 6.67 16.73
C ARG A 276 32.62 7.74 16.57
N LEU A 277 32.26 9.03 16.69
CA LEU A 277 33.22 10.14 16.62
C LEU A 277 34.24 10.08 17.77
N ASN A 278 33.82 9.69 18.97
CA ASN A 278 34.69 9.58 20.15
C ASN A 278 35.54 8.31 20.17
N ASP A 279 35.08 7.24 19.55
CA ASP A 279 35.75 5.93 19.59
C ASP A 279 36.52 5.67 18.28
N GLU A 280 35.80 5.23 17.25
CA GLU A 280 36.37 4.72 15.99
C GLU A 280 37.05 5.83 15.18
N ASP A 281 36.44 7.02 15.13
CA ASP A 281 36.93 8.15 14.33
C ASP A 281 37.76 9.16 15.15
N SER A 282 38.15 8.79 16.37
CA SER A 282 38.84 9.67 17.33
C SER A 282 40.19 10.19 16.83
N THR A 283 40.90 9.39 16.03
CA THR A 283 42.14 9.82 15.37
C THR A 283 41.87 10.91 14.33
N TYR A 284 40.80 10.76 13.54
CA TYR A 284 40.42 11.75 12.53
C TYR A 284 39.94 13.06 13.18
N VAL A 285 39.24 12.97 14.31
CA VAL A 285 38.88 14.15 15.10
C VAL A 285 40.13 14.91 15.55
N ALA A 286 41.11 14.22 16.13
CA ALA A 286 42.34 14.85 16.62
C ALA A 286 43.15 15.51 15.49
N GLU A 287 43.25 14.85 14.33
CA GLU A 287 43.87 15.44 13.13
C GLU A 287 43.12 16.69 12.66
N LEU A 288 41.79 16.66 12.68
CA LEU A 288 40.96 17.80 12.31
C LEU A 288 41.14 18.97 13.28
N GLU A 289 41.11 18.73 14.59
CA GLU A 289 41.36 19.75 15.64
C GLU A 289 42.73 20.41 15.46
N GLN A 290 43.77 19.60 15.17
CA GLN A 290 45.11 20.11 14.92
C GLN A 290 45.17 20.95 13.64
N PHE A 291 44.49 20.52 12.57
CA PHE A 291 44.44 21.23 11.30
C PHE A 291 43.72 22.58 11.41
N ILE A 292 42.60 22.65 12.13
CA ILE A 292 41.83 23.88 12.33
C ILE A 292 42.40 24.75 13.48
N GLY A 293 43.24 24.18 14.34
CA GLY A 293 43.84 24.85 15.49
C GLY A 293 42.84 25.22 16.59
N ARG A 294 41.70 24.52 16.68
CA ARG A 294 40.57 24.82 17.58
C ARG A 294 39.96 23.50 18.08
N PRO A 295 39.54 23.42 19.34
CA PRO A 295 38.94 22.20 19.89
C PRO A 295 37.50 22.00 19.39
N ILE A 296 37.10 20.73 19.32
CA ILE A 296 35.78 20.25 18.93
C ILE A 296 35.18 19.51 20.14
N ALA A 297 34.05 19.99 20.65
CA ALA A 297 33.27 19.31 21.67
C ALA A 297 32.11 18.55 21.02
N PHE A 298 31.76 17.41 21.61
CA PHE A 298 30.63 16.59 21.19
C PHE A 298 29.58 16.55 22.28
N GLN A 299 28.32 16.75 21.93
CA GLN A 299 27.20 16.60 22.84
C GLN A 299 26.07 15.81 22.17
N PRO A 300 25.60 14.72 22.79
CA PRO A 300 24.47 13.98 22.25
C PRO A 300 23.17 14.78 22.42
N GLU A 301 22.32 14.72 21.40
CA GLU A 301 20.97 15.27 21.42
C GLU A 301 19.96 14.14 21.19
N PHE A 302 19.11 13.88 22.19
CA PHE A 302 18.21 12.72 22.19
C PHE A 302 17.06 12.85 21.20
N GLN A 303 16.72 14.07 20.81
CA GLN A 303 15.66 14.33 19.84
C GLN A 303 16.16 14.21 18.39
N TYR A 304 17.47 14.12 18.17
CA TYR A 304 18.03 14.10 16.83
C TYR A 304 17.94 12.70 16.22
N GLY A 305 17.36 12.64 15.03
CA GLY A 305 17.48 11.47 14.16
C GLY A 305 18.94 11.26 13.73
N ARG A 306 19.26 10.05 13.27
CA ARG A 306 20.62 9.67 12.83
C ARG A 306 21.28 10.65 11.86
N GLU A 307 20.51 11.22 10.94
CA GLU A 307 21.01 12.15 9.91
C GLU A 307 21.02 13.62 10.36
N GLN A 308 20.50 13.92 11.56
CA GLN A 308 20.42 15.28 12.08
C GLN A 308 21.66 15.58 12.92
N PHE A 309 22.33 16.68 12.58
CA PHE A 309 23.42 17.24 13.37
C PHE A 309 23.45 18.76 13.23
N ASN A 310 24.04 19.45 14.20
CA ASN A 310 24.35 20.88 14.14
C ASN A 310 25.78 21.11 14.60
N VAL A 311 26.49 21.97 13.87
CA VAL A 311 27.81 22.49 14.27
C VAL A 311 27.60 23.91 14.79
N VAL A 312 27.76 24.09 16.11
CA VAL A 312 27.59 25.37 16.79
C VAL A 312 28.95 26.03 17.00
N LEU A 313 29.05 27.29 16.59
CA LEU A 313 30.21 28.16 16.82
C LEU A 313 30.15 28.75 18.23
N MET A 314 31.23 28.63 19.01
CA MET A 314 31.34 29.18 20.36
C MET A 314 32.62 29.98 20.60
#